data_AF-F0H357-F1
#
_entry.id   AF-F0H357-F1
#
_cell.length_a   1.000
_cell.length_b   1.000
_cell.length_c   1.000
_cell.angle_alpha   90.00
_cell.angle_beta   90.00
_cell.angle_gamma   90.00
#
_symmetry.space_group_name_H-M   'P 1'
#
loop_
_entity.id
_entity.type
_entity.pdbx_description
1 polymer ?
#
loop_
_entity_poly.entity_id
_entity_poly.type
_entity_poly.pdbx_seq_one_letter_code
_entity_poly.pdbx_strand_id
1 'polypeptide(L)' 'MLSVVSTLIFIIGIASIFQGDKQIVIEALILAFLFSPFGLPKLGIYVIGLLELLNYTIKSI' A
#
# COMPACT_ATOMS: atom_id res chain seq x y z
N MET A 1 6.21 0.98 -14.42
CA MET A 1 5.84 2.38 -14.09
C MET A 1 4.44 2.51 -13.51
N LEU A 2 3.39 1.92 -14.12
CA LEU A 2 2.01 2.02 -13.61
C LEU A 2 1.80 1.49 -12.18
N SER A 3 2.56 0.44 -11.79
CA SER A 3 2.54 -0.09 -10.42
C SER A 3 3.06 0.92 -9.39
N VAL A 4 4.10 1.70 -9.73
CA VAL A 4 4.65 2.73 -8.85
C VAL A 4 3.63 3.86 -8.66
N VAL A 5 2.96 4.25 -9.74
CA VAL A 5 1.87 5.24 -9.69
C VAL A 5 0.71 4.76 -8.80
N SER A 6 0.27 3.51 -8.96
CA SER A 6 -0.74 2.88 -8.10
C SER A 6 -0.35 2.90 -6.62
N THR A 7 0.91 2.56 -6.29
CA THR A 7 1.43 2.64 -4.93
C THR A 7 1.42 4.07 -4.38
N LEU A 8 1.80 5.07 -5.16
CA LEU A 8 1.78 6.48 -4.73
C LEU A 8 0.34 6.96 -4.46
N ILE A 9 -0.60 6.64 -5.35
CA ILE A 9 -2.03 6.95 -5.16
C ILE A 9 -2.54 6.30 -3.88
N PHE A 10 -2.18 5.04 -3.64
CA PHE A 10 -2.54 4.33 -2.41
C PHE A 10 -1.99 5.02 -1.16
N ILE A 11 -0.71 5.42 -1.16
CA ILE A 11 -0.09 6.15 -0.03
C ILE A 11 -0.83 7.48 0.23
N ILE A 12 -1.19 8.21 -0.83
CA ILE A 12 -1.99 9.44 -0.71
C ILE A 12 -3.36 9.14 -0.10
N GLY A 13 -4.01 8.06 -0.55
CA GLY A 13 -5.28 7.59 0.02
C GLY A 13 -5.17 7.30 1.52
N ILE A 14 -4.11 6.61 1.96
CA ILE A 14 -3.85 6.37 3.37
C ILE A 14 -3.60 7.68 4.13
N ALA A 15 -2.83 8.61 3.57
CA ALA A 15 -2.57 9.92 4.18
C ALA A 15 -3.84 10.76 4.34
N SER A 16 -4.84 10.57 3.46
CA SER A 16 -6.13 11.27 3.57
C SER A 16 -6.97 10.85 4.78
N ILE A 17 -6.69 9.69 5.39
CA ILE A 17 -7.35 9.26 6.64
C ILE A 17 -7.17 10.31 7.75
N PHE A 18 -6.01 10.97 7.79
CA PHE A 18 -5.72 12.02 8.78
C PHE A 18 -6.52 13.32 8.56
N GLN A 19 -7.10 13.50 7.38
CA GLN A 19 -7.97 14.64 7.04
C GLN A 19 -9.43 14.40 7.44
N GLY A 20 -9.78 13.18 7.88
CA GLY A 20 -11.12 12.81 8.33
C GLY A 20 -12.14 12.56 7.21
N ASP A 21 -11.76 12.79 5.94
CA ASP A 21 -12.60 12.53 4.79
C ASP A 21 -12.44 11.09 4.28
N LYS A 22 -13.44 10.26 4.58
CA LYS A 22 -13.45 8.84 4.19
C LYS A 22 -13.70 8.63 2.69
N GLN A 23 -14.26 9.62 2.00
CA GLN A 23 -14.56 9.50 0.58
C GLN A 23 -13.28 9.49 -0.26
N ILE A 24 -12.32 10.36 0.09
CA ILE A 24 -11.01 10.44 -0.58
C ILE A 24 -10.26 9.10 -0.48
N VAL A 25 -10.36 8.41 0.66
CA VAL A 25 -9.73 7.09 0.86
C VAL A 25 -10.26 6.07 -0.14
N ILE A 26 -11.58 6.01 -0.32
CA ILE A 26 -12.23 5.06 -1.23
C ILE A 26 -11.90 5.40 -2.69
N GLU A 27 -11.98 6.68 -3.06
CA GLU A 27 -11.66 7.13 -4.42
C GLU A 27 -10.19 6.83 -4.78
N ALA A 28 -9.26 7.11 -3.87
CA ALA A 28 -7.85 6.78 -4.05
C ALA A 28 -7.62 5.27 -4.18
N LEU A 29 -8.34 4.44 -3.41
CA LEU A 29 -8.23 2.98 -3.49
C LEU A 29 -8.72 2.45 -4.85
N ILE A 30 -9.84 2.96 -5.35
CA ILE A 30 -10.38 2.62 -6.68
C ILE A 30 -9.39 3.06 -7.76
N LEU A 31 -8.88 4.29 -7.70
CA LEU A 31 -7.90 4.80 -8.66
C LEU A 31 -6.61 3.97 -8.65
N ALA A 32 -6.08 3.65 -7.46
CA ALA A 32 -4.90 2.81 -7.34
C ALA A 32 -5.10 1.44 -8.00
N PHE A 33 -6.28 0.83 -7.82
CA PHE A 33 -6.62 -0.44 -8.46
C PHE A 33 -6.78 -0.33 -9.97
N LEU A 34 -7.43 0.72 -10.47
CA LEU A 34 -7.60 0.96 -11.91
C LEU A 34 -6.26 1.20 -12.62
N PHE A 35 -5.34 1.95 -11.99
CA PHE A 35 -3.99 2.15 -12.51
C PHE A 35 -3.16 0.87 -12.48
N SER A 36 -3.32 0.03 -11.46
CA SER A 36 -2.66 -1.27 -11.43
C SER A 36 -3.41 -2.26 -10.53
N PRO A 37 -4.17 -3.22 -11.11
CA PRO A 37 -4.92 -4.20 -10.33
C PRO A 37 -3.99 -5.04 -9.44
N PHE A 38 -2.77 -5.27 -9.92
CA PHE A 38 -1.73 -6.02 -9.23
C PHE A 38 -0.70 -5.13 -8.51
N GLY A 39 -0.86 -3.80 -8.52
CA GLY A 39 0.04 -2.89 -7.79
C GLY A 39 -0.08 -3.08 -6.29
N LEU A 40 -1.32 -3.09 -5.78
CA LEU A 40 -1.63 -3.30 -4.37
C LEU A 40 -1.27 -4.72 -3.89
N PRO A 41 -1.65 -5.82 -4.59
CA PRO A 41 -1.20 -7.16 -4.23
C PRO A 41 0.33 -7.31 -4.13
N LYS A 42 1.09 -6.75 -5.10
CA LYS A 42 2.57 -6.80 -5.05
C LYS A 42 3.14 -6.04 -3.86
N LEU A 43 2.56 -4.87 -3.54
CA LEU A 43 2.93 -4.11 -2.34
C LEU A 43 2.65 -4.92 -1.07
N GLY A 44 1.50 -5.60 -0.99
CA GLY A 44 1.16 -6.47 0.14
C GLY A 44 2.18 -7.58 0.34
N ILE A 45 2.53 -8.32 -0.73
CA ILE A 45 3.56 -9.37 -0.69
C ILE A 45 4.92 -8.80 -0.21
N TYR A 46 5.30 -7.63 -0.72
CA TYR A 46 6.54 -6.97 -0.32
C TYR A 46 6.57 -6.62 1.18
N VAL A 47 5.49 -6.05 1.70
CA VAL A 47 5.37 -5.73 3.13
C VAL A 47 5.42 -6.99 3.99
N ILE A 48 4.73 -8.06 3.59
CA ILE A 48 4.78 -9.34 4.30
C ILE A 48 6.21 -9.89 4.35
N GLY A 49 6.93 -9.89 3.22
CA GLY A 49 8.32 -10.35 3.19
C GLY A 49 9.25 -9.53 4.10
N LEU A 50 9.05 -8.20 4.19
CA LEU A 50 9.78 -7.37 5.15
C LEU A 50 9.45 -7.74 6.60
N LEU A 51 8.18 -7.98 6.92
CA LEU A 51 7.77 -8.40 8.27
C LEU A 51 8.33 -9.77 8.66
N GLU A 52 8.39 -10.71 7.71
CA GLU A 52 9.03 -12.02 7.91
C GLU A 52 10.52 -11.88 8.19
N LEU A 53 11.23 -11.05 7.42
CA LEU A 53 12.64 -10.76 7.65
C LEU A 53 12.89 -10.13 9.03
N LEU A 54 12.06 -9.15 9.41
CA LEU A 54 12.14 -8.52 10.72
C LEU A 54 11.89 -9.53 11.85
N ASN A 55 10.87 -10.37 11.71
CA ASN A 55 10.54 -11.41 12.69
C ASN A 55 11.68 -12.42 12.86
N TYR A 56 12.26 -12.88 11.75
CA TYR A 56 13.43 -13.76 11.78
C TYR A 56 14.61 -13.08 12.48
N THR A 57 14.91 -11.83 12.13
CA THR A 57 16.02 -11.05 12.70
C THR A 57 15.86 -10.90 14.21
N ILE A 58 14.66 -10.52 14.68
CA ILE A 58 14.38 -10.34 16.12
C ILE A 58 14.53 -11.66 16.89
N LYS A 59 14.09 -12.79 16.31
CA LYS A 59 14.22 -14.11 16.94
C LYS A 59 15.65 -14.66 16.95
N SER A 60 16.52 -14.13 16.09
CA SER A 60 17.93 -14.54 16.00
C SER A 60 18.86 -13.76 16.94
N ILE A 61 18.31 -12.81 17.71
CA ILE A 61 18.97 -12.05 18.78
C ILE A 61 18.61 -12.70 20.11
#